data_AF-A0A3D3BYC0-F1
#
_entry.id   AF-A0A3D3BYC0-F1
#
_cell.length_a   1.000
_cell.length_b   1.000
_cell.length_c   1.000
_cell.angle_alpha   90.00
_cell.angle_beta   90.00
_cell.angle_gamma   90.00
#
_symmetry.space_group_name_H-M   'P 1'
#
loop_
_entity.id
_entity.type
_entity.pdbx_description
1 polymer ?
#
loop_
_entity_poly.entity_id
_entity_poly.type
_entity_poly.pdbx_seq_one_letter_code
_entity_poly.pdbx_strand_id
1 'polypeptide(L)' 'LVIIFKVGSLYSPLKIFLPASAGLFLTGCGYYFYTFVTQGRFTNMSAVLFITAIVVFLIGLVSEQVTTLMYKDNRD' A
#
# COMPACT_ATOMS: atom_id res chain seq x y z
N LEU A 1 -12.48 8.76 -13.35
CA LEU A 1 -12.12 7.47 -12.70
C LEU A 1 -11.54 6.43 -13.66
N VAL A 2 -12.03 6.30 -14.91
CA VAL A 2 -11.53 5.30 -15.89
C VAL A 2 -10.10 5.58 -16.37
N ILE A 3 -9.72 6.85 -16.53
CA ILE A 3 -8.40 7.25 -17.07
C ILE A 3 -7.26 6.92 -16.09
N ILE A 4 -7.49 7.10 -14.78
CA ILE A 4 -6.51 6.78 -13.72
C ILE A 4 -6.26 5.27 -13.65
N PHE A 5 -7.33 4.46 -13.76
CA PHE A 5 -7.22 3.00 -13.83
C PHE A 5 -6.48 2.53 -15.08
N LYS A 6 -6.78 3.14 -16.23
CA LYS A 6 -6.16 2.81 -17.52
C LYS A 6 -4.68 3.18 -17.56
N VAL A 7 -4.28 4.32 -17.00
CA VAL A 7 -2.86 4.72 -16.92
C VAL A 7 -2.11 3.94 -15.84
N GLY A 8 -2.76 3.61 -14.72
CA GLY A 8 -2.18 2.83 -13.63
C GLY A 8 -1.95 1.36 -13.95
N SER A 9 -2.86 0.72 -14.70
CA SER A 9 -2.69 -0.68 -15.10
C SER A 9 -1.68 -0.86 -16.24
N LEU A 10 -1.50 0.15 -17.10
CA LEU A 10 -0.63 0.06 -18.27
C LEU A 10 0.86 0.36 -18.01
N TYR A 11 1.21 1.08 -16.92
CA TYR A 11 2.59 1.57 -16.75
C TYR A 11 3.29 1.27 -15.42
N SER A 12 2.59 1.13 -14.29
CA SER A 12 3.14 0.50 -13.08
C SER A 12 2.09 0.50 -11.96
N PRO A 13 1.54 -0.67 -11.57
CA PRO A 13 0.56 -0.79 -10.50
C PRO A 13 1.08 -0.23 -9.16
N LEU A 14 2.39 -0.29 -8.91
CA LEU A 14 3.03 0.23 -7.69
C LEU A 14 2.68 1.71 -7.43
N LYS A 15 2.52 2.52 -8.47
CA LYS A 15 2.21 3.97 -8.31
C LYS A 15 0.86 4.24 -7.67
N ILE A 16 -0.07 3.28 -7.69
CA ILE A 16 -1.37 3.39 -7.02
C ILE A 16 -1.27 2.83 -5.59
N PHE A 17 -0.59 1.69 -5.42
CA PHE A 17 -0.46 1.03 -4.13
C PHE A 17 0.44 1.79 -3.16
N LEU A 18 1.50 2.45 -3.64
CA LEU A 18 2.44 3.23 -2.83
C LEU A 18 1.78 4.39 -2.06
N PRO A 19 1.05 5.33 -2.70
CA PRO A 19 0.36 6.40 -1.97
C PRO A 19 -0.76 5.86 -1.08
N ALA A 20 -1.42 4.75 -1.47
CA ALA A 20 -2.43 4.11 -0.64
C ALA A 20 -1.84 3.50 0.65
N SER A 21 -0.75 2.74 0.55
CA SER A 21 -0.05 2.20 1.72
C SER A 21 0.55 3.31 2.58
N ALA A 22 1.09 4.36 1.98
CA ALA A 22 1.60 5.53 2.72
C ALA A 22 0.47 6.25 3.48
N GLY A 23 -0.69 6.44 2.88
CA GLY A 23 -1.86 7.02 3.54
C GLY A 23 -2.34 6.19 4.72
N LEU A 24 -2.42 4.86 4.56
CA LEU A 24 -2.76 3.94 5.64
C LEU A 24 -1.72 3.93 6.76
N PHE A 25 -0.43 3.96 6.41
CA PHE A 25 0.66 4.00 7.38
C PHE A 25 0.64 5.31 8.20
N LEU A 26 0.49 6.46 7.53
CA LEU A 26 0.36 7.76 8.20
C LEU A 26 -0.88 7.83 9.09
N THR A 27 -2.00 7.27 8.65
CA THR A 27 -3.22 7.16 9.45
C THR A 27 -3.00 6.27 10.67
N GLY A 28 -2.31 5.13 10.50
CA GLY A 28 -1.90 4.24 11.60
C GLY A 28 -0.99 4.94 12.60
N CYS A 29 -0.01 5.72 12.14
CA CYS A 29 0.87 6.54 12.98
C CYS A 29 0.10 7.62 13.74
N GLY A 30 -0.80 8.36 13.07
CA GLY A 30 -1.62 9.38 13.72
C GLY A 30 -2.54 8.78 14.78
N TYR A 31 -3.17 7.64 14.48
CA TYR A 31 -4.02 6.94 15.42
C TYR A 31 -3.23 6.35 16.61
N TYR A 32 -2.04 5.81 16.35
CA TYR A 32 -1.12 5.37 17.40
C TYR A 32 -0.72 6.53 18.30
N PHE A 33 -0.31 7.66 17.73
CA PHE A 33 0.10 8.83 18.49
C PHE A 33 -1.05 9.35 19.37
N TYR A 34 -2.26 9.40 18.83
CA TYR A 34 -3.46 9.78 19.59
C TYR A 34 -3.72 8.83 20.76
N THR A 35 -3.67 7.52 20.54
CA THR A 35 -3.90 6.52 21.61
C THR A 35 -2.75 6.46 22.62
N PHE A 36 -1.53 6.73 22.19
CA PHE A 36 -0.38 6.83 23.08
C PHE A 36 -0.48 8.05 24.01
N VAL A 37 -0.84 9.22 23.48
CA VAL A 37 -0.99 10.44 24.30
C VAL A 37 -2.20 10.35 25.24
N THR A 38 -3.30 9.74 24.80
CA THR A 38 -4.54 9.68 25.61
C THR A 38 -4.58 8.51 26.59
N GLN A 39 -4.05 7.34 26.23
CA GLN A 39 -4.21 6.10 27.00
C GLN A 39 -2.89 5.40 27.32
N GLY A 40 -1.74 5.89 26.82
CA GLY A 40 -0.42 5.28 27.06
C GLY A 40 -0.28 3.85 26.53
N ARG A 41 -1.20 3.40 25.66
CA ARG A 41 -1.32 2.00 25.24
C ARG A 41 -1.41 1.88 23.73
N PHE A 42 -0.73 0.87 23.22
CA PHE A 42 -0.90 0.41 21.84
C PHE A 42 -2.21 -0.37 21.71
N THR A 43 -3.06 0.02 20.78
CA THR A 43 -4.37 -0.61 20.56
C THR A 43 -4.33 -1.61 19.41
N ASN A 44 -5.12 -2.68 19.51
CA ASN A 44 -5.25 -3.68 18.44
C ASN A 44 -5.65 -3.05 17.10
N MET A 45 -6.46 -1.99 17.12
CA MET A 45 -6.91 -1.28 15.92
C MET A 45 -5.74 -0.58 15.19
N SER A 46 -4.79 0.00 15.94
CA SER A 46 -3.55 0.55 15.36
C SER A 46 -2.70 -0.54 14.71
N ALA A 47 -2.59 -1.71 15.36
CA ALA A 47 -1.90 -2.87 14.82
C ALA A 47 -2.50 -3.32 13.48
N VAL A 48 -3.83 -3.40 13.41
CA VAL A 48 -4.54 -3.75 12.16
C VAL A 48 -4.24 -2.74 11.06
N LEU A 49 -4.30 -1.43 11.33
CA LEU A 49 -3.98 -0.40 10.34
C LEU A 49 -2.54 -0.53 9.81
N PHE A 50 -1.56 -0.78 10.68
CA PHE A 50 -0.18 -1.01 10.26
C PHE A 50 -0.02 -2.28 9.42
N ILE A 51 -0.64 -3.39 9.84
CA ILE A 51 -0.61 -4.65 9.08
C ILE A 51 -1.24 -4.46 7.70
N THR A 52 -2.38 -3.78 7.61
CA THR A 52 -3.02 -3.48 6.33
C THR A 52 -2.14 -2.60 5.45
N ALA A 53 -1.48 -1.57 6.00
CA ALA A 53 -0.55 -0.73 5.25
C ALA A 53 0.61 -1.55 4.65
N ILE A 54 1.19 -2.46 5.44
CA ILE A 54 2.26 -3.37 5.00
C ILE A 54 1.75 -4.32 3.91
N VAL A 55 0.59 -4.94 4.10
CA VAL A 55 0.00 -5.87 3.11
C VAL A 55 -0.26 -5.17 1.79
N VAL A 56 -0.83 -3.95 1.81
CA VAL A 56 -1.09 -3.15 0.61
C VAL A 56 0.23 -2.80 -0.11
N PHE A 57 1.28 -2.47 0.65
CA PHE A 57 2.61 -2.20 0.08
C PHE A 57 3.23 -3.45 -0.56
N LEU A 58 3.17 -4.60 0.11
CA LEU A 58 3.68 -5.87 -0.40
C LEU A 58 2.94 -6.30 -1.67
N ILE A 59 1.61 -6.14 -1.72
CA ILE A 59 0.81 -6.39 -2.92
C ILE A 59 1.27 -5.48 -4.07
N GLY A 60 1.55 -4.21 -3.78
CA GLY A 60 2.11 -3.26 -4.74
C GLY A 60 3.43 -3.74 -5.35
N LEU A 61 4.38 -4.19 -4.50
CA LEU A 61 5.66 -4.75 -4.95
C LEU A 61 5.47 -6.01 -5.78
N VAL A 62 4.65 -6.97 -5.32
CA VAL A 62 4.37 -8.22 -6.05
C VAL A 62 3.74 -7.92 -7.41
N SER A 63 2.82 -6.96 -7.50
CA SER A 63 2.19 -6.58 -8.76
C SER A 63 3.19 -6.01 -9.77
N GLU A 64 4.20 -5.26 -9.30
CA GLU A 64 5.29 -4.77 -10.15
C GLU A 64 6.21 -5.91 -10.63
N GLN A 65 6.52 -6.87 -9.74
CA GLN A 65 7.30 -8.05 -10.11
C GLN A 65 6.58 -8.91 -11.17
N VAL A 66 5.27 -9.14 -11.01
CA VAL A 66 4.46 -9.90 -11.99
C VAL A 66 4.41 -9.19 -13.34
N THR A 67 4.29 -7.86 -13.35
CA THR A 67 4.27 -7.08 -14.60
C THR A 67 5.61 -7.15 -15.33
N THR A 68 6.72 -7.12 -14.58
CA THR A 68 8.09 -7.25 -15.13
C THR A 68 8.32 -8.63 -15.73
N LEU A 69 7.81 -9.69 -15.09
CA LEU A 69 7.86 -11.06 -15.62
C LEU A 69 7.05 -11.21 -16.92
N MET A 70 5.81 -10.70 -16.96
CA MET A 70 4.98 -10.71 -18.18
C MET A 70 5.67 -10.00 -19.36
N TYR A 71 6.35 -8.89 -19.12
CA TYR A 71 7.02 -8.16 -20.19
C TYR A 71 8.26 -8.91 -20.73
N LYS A 72 8.97 -9.66 -19.88
CA LYS A 72 10.10 -10.49 -20.30
C LYS A 72 9.67 -11.65 -21.20
N ASP A 73 8.54 -12.28 -20.90
CA ASP A 73 8.00 -13.43 -21.65
C ASP A 73 7.55 -13.07 -23.08
N ASN A 74 7.13 -11.82 -23.31
CA ASN A 74 6.71 -11.36 -24.64
C ASN A 74 7.89 -11.02 -25.59
N ARG A 75 9.15 -11.22 -25.18
CA ARG A 75 10.34 -10.83 -25.95
C ARG A 75 11.11 -12.02 -26.55
N ASP A 76 10.64 -13.24 -26.36
CA ASP A 76 11.15 -14.47 -27.00
C ASP A 76 10.15 -15.00 -28.06
#